data_AF-A0A3B8SKU3-F1
#
_entry.id   AF-A0A3B8SKU3-F1
#
_cell.length_a   1.000
_cell.length_b   1.000
_cell.length_c   1.000
_cell.angle_alpha   90.00
_cell.angle_beta   90.00
_cell.angle_gamma   90.00
#
_symmetry.space_group_name_H-M   'P 1'
#
loop_
_entity.id
_entity.type
_entity.pdbx_description
1 polymer ?
#
loop_
_entity_poly.entity_id
_entity_poly.type
_entity_poly.pdbx_seq_one_letter_code
_entity_poly.pdbx_strand_id
1 'polypeptide(L)'
;MTTNIKKESKEEVLDKKFIEKSLKTLGRRFGVNEAFRDVVTCIAYSFANAVDKTEDRENEYLRIINKYEENERNLFPQILVALVNEYEKAEEPIDILGDIYEELGLTKKGAAQFFTPIEVCKVMAKLTINKEESKKKIDEKRIY
;
A
#
# COMPACT_ATOMS: atom_id res chain seq x y z
N MET A 1 -6.18 2.66 -51.15
CA MET A 1 -5.89 1.74 -50.03
C MET A 1 -4.85 2.39 -49.14
N THR A 2 -5.28 3.14 -48.12
CA THR A 2 -4.39 3.67 -47.07
C THR A 2 -5.15 3.54 -45.76
N THR A 3 -5.10 2.35 -45.17
CA THR A 3 -5.58 2.09 -43.82
C THR A 3 -4.59 2.70 -42.84
N ASN A 4 -4.97 3.85 -42.29
CA ASN A 4 -4.28 4.50 -41.18
C ASN A 4 -4.75 3.83 -39.88
N ILE A 5 -4.04 2.80 -39.42
CA ILE A 5 -4.28 2.23 -38.09
C ILE A 5 -3.54 3.10 -37.09
N LYS A 6 -4.25 4.10 -36.55
CA LYS A 6 -3.95 4.66 -35.23
C LYS A 6 -3.99 3.49 -34.24
N LYS A 7 -2.82 3.02 -33.82
CA LYS A 7 -2.69 2.13 -32.68
C LYS A 7 -2.91 3.03 -31.44
N GLU A 8 -4.15 3.12 -30.98
CA GLU A 8 -4.48 3.71 -29.69
C GLU A 8 -3.66 2.98 -28.62
N SER A 9 -2.62 3.62 -28.09
CA SER A 9 -2.02 3.20 -26.84
C SER A 9 -3.07 3.44 -25.76
N LYS A 10 -3.77 2.39 -25.33
CA LYS A 10 -4.51 2.43 -24.07
C LYS A 10 -3.54 2.88 -22.99
N GLU A 11 -3.72 4.09 -22.47
CA GLU A 11 -3.04 4.55 -21.26
C GLU A 11 -3.29 3.50 -20.17
N GLU A 12 -2.22 2.87 -19.67
CA GLU A 12 -2.36 1.89 -18.60
C GLU A 12 -2.77 2.65 -17.35
N VAL A 13 -3.96 2.34 -16.84
CA VAL A 13 -4.51 3.01 -15.65
C VAL A 13 -3.66 2.61 -14.44
N LEU A 14 -3.05 3.59 -13.78
CA LEU A 14 -2.26 3.41 -12.58
C LEU A 14 -3.19 3.37 -11.35
N ASP A 15 -3.71 2.18 -11.06
CA ASP A 15 -4.62 1.88 -9.96
C ASP A 15 -4.10 0.71 -9.08
N LYS A 16 -4.91 0.30 -8.09
CA LYS A 16 -4.59 -0.84 -7.22
C LYS A 16 -4.26 -2.12 -8.00
N LYS A 17 -4.97 -2.42 -9.11
CA LYS A 17 -4.74 -3.61 -9.93
C LYS A 17 -3.39 -3.55 -10.65
N PHE A 18 -2.99 -2.35 -11.09
CA PHE A 18 -1.66 -2.13 -11.64
C PHE A 18 -0.57 -2.46 -10.61
N ILE A 19 -0.75 -2.08 -9.35
CA ILE A 19 0.20 -2.39 -8.27
C ILE A 19 0.32 -3.91 -8.10
N GLU A 20 -0.80 -4.63 -7.97
CA GLU A 20 -0.79 -6.08 -7.84
C GLU A 20 -0.08 -6.79 -9.02
N LYS A 21 -0.40 -6.37 -10.25
CA LYS A 21 0.19 -6.93 -11.48
C LYS A 21 1.70 -6.68 -11.53
N SER A 22 2.12 -5.47 -11.17
CA SER A 22 3.54 -5.09 -11.14
C SER A 22 4.30 -5.87 -10.07
N LEU A 23 3.73 -6.02 -8.88
CA LEU A 23 4.31 -6.84 -7.79
C LEU A 23 4.41 -8.32 -8.16
N LYS A 24 3.40 -8.90 -8.82
CA LYS A 24 3.48 -10.26 -9.36
C LYS A 24 4.57 -10.39 -10.43
N THR A 25 4.81 -9.35 -11.21
CA THR A 25 5.86 -9.32 -12.24
C THR A 25 7.25 -9.27 -11.60
N LEU A 26 7.48 -8.34 -10.68
CA LEU A 26 8.73 -8.22 -9.90
C LEU A 26 9.00 -9.48 -9.06
N GLY A 27 7.95 -10.08 -8.52
CA GLY A 27 8.01 -11.28 -7.69
C GLY A 27 8.30 -12.58 -8.44
N ARG A 28 8.48 -12.58 -9.77
CA ARG A 28 8.74 -13.81 -10.55
C ARG A 28 10.05 -14.50 -10.16
N ARG A 29 11.09 -13.71 -9.81
CA ARG A 29 12.42 -14.23 -9.51
C ARG A 29 12.66 -14.44 -8.01
N PHE A 30 12.15 -13.52 -7.18
CA PHE A 30 12.45 -13.47 -5.74
C PHE A 30 11.23 -13.79 -4.84
N GLY A 31 10.04 -13.94 -5.44
CA GLY A 31 8.78 -14.11 -4.74
C GLY A 31 8.05 -12.79 -4.49
N VAL A 32 6.72 -12.82 -4.55
CA VAL A 32 5.86 -11.62 -4.42
C VAL A 32 6.00 -10.95 -3.04
N ASN A 33 6.23 -11.75 -1.99
CA ASN A 33 6.50 -11.26 -0.64
C ASN A 33 7.76 -10.37 -0.58
N GLU A 34 8.84 -10.80 -1.22
CA GLU A 34 10.08 -10.03 -1.26
C GLU A 34 9.93 -8.78 -2.13
N ALA A 35 9.30 -8.92 -3.30
CA ALA A 35 9.02 -7.78 -4.17
C ALA A 35 8.18 -6.69 -3.49
N PHE A 36 7.14 -7.07 -2.75
CA PHE A 36 6.34 -6.13 -1.97
C PHE A 36 7.20 -5.40 -0.94
N ARG A 37 7.99 -6.15 -0.15
CA ARG A 37 8.87 -5.58 0.88
C ARG A 37 9.88 -4.61 0.27
N ASP A 38 10.52 -4.98 -0.84
CA ASP A 38 11.52 -4.17 -1.52
C ASP A 38 10.93 -2.88 -2.05
N VAL A 39 9.78 -2.93 -2.73
CA VAL A 39 9.11 -1.75 -3.27
C VAL A 39 8.75 -0.77 -2.15
N VAL A 40 8.09 -1.26 -1.09
CA VAL A 40 7.71 -0.42 0.06
C VAL A 40 8.94 0.17 0.75
N THR A 41 10.02 -0.60 0.90
CA THR A 41 11.28 -0.14 1.51
C THR A 41 11.93 0.95 0.65
N CYS A 42 12.03 0.74 -0.66
CA CYS A 42 12.60 1.72 -1.58
C CYS A 42 11.80 3.03 -1.61
N ILE A 43 10.46 2.96 -1.57
CA ILE A 43 9.60 4.15 -1.45
C ILE A 43 9.85 4.88 -0.13
N ALA A 44 9.91 4.16 0.99
CA ALA A 44 10.16 4.77 2.29
C ALA A 44 11.54 5.45 2.35
N TYR A 45 12.56 4.79 1.80
CA TYR A 45 13.92 5.32 1.74
C TYR A 45 14.04 6.52 0.80
N SER A 46 13.34 6.54 -0.34
CA SER A 46 13.36 7.69 -1.25
C SER A 46 12.76 8.93 -0.57
N PHE A 47 11.65 8.78 0.15
CA PHE A 47 11.08 9.88 0.94
C PHE A 47 12.00 10.32 2.08
N ALA A 48 12.56 9.38 2.83
CA ALA A 48 13.46 9.71 3.93
C ALA A 48 14.75 10.40 3.42
N ASN A 49 15.33 9.93 2.30
CA ASN A 49 16.52 10.54 1.68
C ASN A 49 16.23 11.92 1.09
N ALA A 50 14.99 12.23 0.72
CA ALA A 50 14.61 13.57 0.30
C ALA A 50 14.62 14.59 1.45
N VAL A 51 14.44 14.14 2.70
CA VAL A 51 14.38 15.01 3.89
C VAL A 51 15.70 15.03 4.66
N ASP A 52 16.26 13.87 4.99
CA ASP A 52 17.47 13.73 5.83
C ASP A 52 18.34 12.57 5.35
N LYS A 53 19.12 12.79 4.29
CA LYS A 53 19.92 11.73 3.67
C LYS A 53 21.02 11.20 4.59
N THR A 54 21.10 9.87 4.70
CA THR A 54 22.21 9.15 5.33
C THR A 54 22.83 8.16 4.35
N GLU A 55 24.15 7.95 4.46
CA GLU A 55 24.86 7.00 3.58
C GLU A 55 24.38 5.57 3.79
N ASP A 56 24.16 5.14 5.03
CA ASP A 56 23.68 3.79 5.34
C ASP A 56 22.35 3.47 4.65
N ARG A 57 21.41 4.42 4.67
CA ARG A 57 20.09 4.22 4.04
C ARG A 57 20.15 4.29 2.52
N GLU A 58 20.98 5.19 1.97
CA GLU A 58 21.23 5.22 0.53
C GLU A 58 21.87 3.92 0.04
N ASN A 59 22.84 3.38 0.79
CA ASN A 59 23.48 2.10 0.47
C ASN A 59 22.47 0.96 0.50
N GLU A 60 21.55 0.94 1.46
CA GLU A 60 20.49 -0.07 1.50
C GLU A 60 19.46 0.08 0.38
N TYR A 61 19.06 1.31 0.05
CA TYR A 61 18.23 1.57 -1.13
C TYR A 61 18.90 1.02 -2.40
N LEU A 62 20.19 1.35 -2.60
CA LEU A 62 20.96 0.90 -3.76
C LEU A 62 21.14 -0.63 -3.77
N ARG A 63 21.36 -1.25 -2.61
CA ARG A 63 21.45 -2.71 -2.50
C ARG A 63 20.15 -3.38 -2.95
N ILE A 64 19.00 -2.84 -2.56
CA ILE A 64 17.69 -3.41 -2.92
C ILE A 64 17.38 -3.16 -4.40
N ILE A 65 17.44 -1.92 -4.87
CA ILE A 65 17.02 -1.55 -6.24
C ILE A 65 17.92 -2.19 -7.31
N ASN A 66 19.20 -2.43 -7.00
CA ASN A 66 20.13 -3.07 -7.92
C ASN A 66 19.87 -4.58 -8.11
N LYS A 67 19.03 -5.22 -7.30
CA LYS A 67 18.57 -6.60 -7.53
C LYS A 67 17.68 -6.72 -8.78
N TYR A 68 17.09 -5.62 -9.23
CA TYR A 68 16.13 -5.57 -10.32
C TYR A 68 16.78 -5.11 -11.61
N GLU A 69 16.29 -5.60 -12.75
CA GLU A 69 16.71 -5.16 -14.08
C GLU A 69 16.14 -3.76 -14.39
N GLU A 70 16.69 -3.07 -15.39
CA GLU A 70 16.31 -1.68 -15.70
C GLU A 70 14.79 -1.52 -15.98
N ASN A 71 14.22 -2.45 -16.75
CA ASN A 71 12.79 -2.51 -17.02
C ASN A 71 11.95 -2.76 -15.75
N GLU A 72 12.45 -3.56 -14.81
CA GLU A 72 11.81 -3.83 -13.52
C GLU A 72 11.89 -2.63 -12.58
N ARG A 73 13.03 -1.93 -12.54
CA ARG A 73 13.21 -0.71 -11.73
C ARG A 73 12.22 0.38 -12.13
N ASN A 74 11.87 0.47 -13.41
CA ASN A 74 10.86 1.41 -13.89
C ASN A 74 9.45 1.17 -13.32
N LEU A 75 9.16 -0.03 -12.79
CA LEU A 75 7.89 -0.31 -12.12
C LEU A 75 7.80 0.32 -10.73
N PHE A 76 8.93 0.55 -10.04
CA PHE A 76 8.94 1.14 -8.69
C PHE A 76 8.28 2.52 -8.64
N PRO A 77 8.69 3.51 -9.45
CA PRO A 77 8.04 4.82 -9.46
C PRO A 77 6.59 4.75 -9.98
N GLN A 78 6.29 3.84 -10.91
CA GLN A 78 4.92 3.66 -11.41
C GLN A 78 3.98 3.10 -10.32
N ILE A 79 4.47 2.16 -9.50
CA ILE A 79 3.75 1.65 -8.33
C ILE A 79 3.51 2.79 -7.33
N LEU A 80 4.50 3.64 -7.09
CA LEU A 80 4.33 4.80 -6.21
C LEU A 80 3.25 5.76 -6.72
N VAL A 81 3.23 6.06 -8.01
CA VAL A 81 2.18 6.89 -8.62
C VAL A 81 0.81 6.23 -8.47
N ALA A 82 0.69 4.94 -8.77
CA ALA A 82 -0.56 4.21 -8.57
C ALA A 82 -1.01 4.22 -7.10
N LEU A 83 -0.08 4.09 -6.15
CA LEU A 83 -0.37 4.13 -4.73
C LEU A 83 -0.89 5.52 -4.30
N VAL A 84 -0.25 6.59 -4.74
CA VAL A 84 -0.70 7.97 -4.49
C VAL A 84 -2.09 8.19 -5.08
N ASN A 85 -2.33 7.76 -6.32
CA ASN A 85 -3.65 7.86 -6.96
C ASN A 85 -4.74 7.15 -6.15
N GLU A 86 -4.46 5.99 -5.55
CA GLU A 86 -5.42 5.29 -4.71
C GLU A 86 -5.67 6.03 -3.39
N TYR A 87 -4.64 6.60 -2.76
CA TYR A 87 -4.81 7.44 -1.57
C TYR A 87 -5.60 8.72 -1.86
N GLU A 88 -5.41 9.35 -3.02
CA GLU A 88 -6.15 10.56 -3.42
C GLU A 88 -7.64 10.29 -3.67
N LYS A 89 -8.00 9.08 -4.09
CA LYS A 89 -9.41 8.66 -4.27
C LYS A 89 -10.10 8.32 -2.95
N ALA A 90 -9.35 8.10 -1.87
CA ALA A 90 -9.90 7.64 -0.62
C ALA A 90 -10.62 8.77 0.13
N GLU A 91 -11.90 8.58 0.44
CA GLU A 91 -12.69 9.53 1.23
C GLU A 91 -12.41 9.45 2.74
N GLU A 92 -11.89 8.31 3.20
CA GLU A 92 -11.53 8.03 4.60
C GLU A 92 -10.10 7.49 4.66
N PRO A 93 -9.41 7.60 5.82
CA PRO A 93 -8.13 6.93 6.03
C PRO A 93 -8.29 5.41 5.88
N ILE A 94 -7.62 4.84 4.87
CA ILE A 94 -7.62 3.41 4.55
C ILE A 94 -6.20 2.87 4.44
N ASP A 95 -6.01 1.57 4.74
CA ASP A 95 -4.74 0.88 4.61
C ASP A 95 -4.64 0.18 3.25
N ILE A 96 -4.35 0.95 2.19
CA ILE A 96 -4.24 0.41 0.82
C ILE A 96 -3.13 -0.63 0.71
N LEU A 97 -2.01 -0.44 1.43
CA LEU A 97 -0.90 -1.39 1.41
C LEU A 97 -1.26 -2.70 2.11
N GLY A 98 -1.99 -2.63 3.23
CA GLY A 98 -2.57 -3.78 3.91
C GLY A 98 -3.52 -4.56 3.01
N ASP A 99 -4.44 -3.86 2.34
CA ASP A 99 -5.38 -4.49 1.41
C ASP A 99 -4.65 -5.21 0.26
N ILE A 100 -3.62 -4.58 -0.33
CA ILE A 100 -2.79 -5.20 -1.38
C ILE A 100 -2.04 -6.42 -0.83
N TYR A 101 -1.53 -6.34 0.40
CA TYR A 101 -0.81 -7.44 1.05
C TYR A 101 -1.72 -8.67 1.25
N GLU A 102 -2.95 -8.44 1.69
CA GLU A 102 -3.96 -9.49 1.84
C GLU A 102 -4.40 -10.09 0.49
N GLU A 103 -4.72 -9.25 -0.50
CA GLU A 103 -5.17 -9.70 -1.82
C GLU A 103 -4.11 -10.50 -2.58
N LEU A 104 -2.83 -10.17 -2.36
CA LEU A 104 -1.71 -10.95 -2.88
C LEU A 104 -1.47 -12.27 -2.12
N GLY A 105 -2.23 -12.54 -1.05
CA GLY A 105 -2.13 -13.76 -0.26
C GLY A 105 -0.79 -13.87 0.48
N LEU A 106 -0.18 -12.74 0.83
CA LEU A 106 1.15 -12.68 1.42
C LEU A 106 1.17 -13.07 2.90
N THR A 107 -0.01 -13.12 3.53
CA THR A 107 -0.22 -13.64 4.88
C THR A 107 0.21 -15.11 4.96
N LYS A 108 1.26 -15.39 5.73
CA LYS A 108 1.69 -16.78 5.98
C LYS A 108 0.61 -17.49 6.81
N LYS A 109 0.23 -18.72 6.44
CA LYS A 109 -0.52 -19.64 7.31
C LYS A 109 0.30 -19.88 8.57
N GLY A 110 0.00 -19.17 9.66
CA GLY A 110 0.74 -19.20 10.93
C GLY A 110 1.44 -17.88 11.31
N ALA A 111 1.43 -16.85 10.46
CA ALA A 111 1.75 -15.50 10.92
C ALA A 111 0.56 -14.96 11.70
N ALA A 112 0.80 -14.50 12.93
CA ALA A 112 -0.23 -14.02 13.86
C ALA A 112 -0.87 -12.68 13.46
N GLN A 113 -0.63 -12.19 12.25
CA GLN A 113 -1.21 -10.96 11.74
C GLN A 113 -2.49 -11.30 10.98
N PHE A 114 -3.60 -11.29 11.73
CA PHE A 114 -4.94 -11.27 11.16
C PHE A 114 -5.33 -9.80 11.02
N PHE A 115 -5.48 -9.34 9.78
CA PHE A 115 -6.06 -8.03 9.56
C PHE A 115 -7.55 -8.09 9.94
N THR A 116 -7.97 -7.13 10.77
CA THR A 116 -9.39 -6.96 11.10
C THR A 116 -10.00 -6.12 9.98
N PRO A 117 -10.98 -6.63 9.22
CA PRO A 117 -11.60 -5.87 8.15
C PRO A 117 -12.08 -4.51 8.65
N ILE A 118 -11.89 -3.46 7.84
CA ILE A 118 -12.18 -2.08 8.23
C ILE A 118 -13.62 -1.90 8.75
N GLU A 119 -14.58 -2.64 8.19
CA GLU A 119 -15.98 -2.62 8.63
C GLU A 119 -16.14 -3.07 10.10
N VAL A 120 -15.36 -4.07 10.53
CA VAL A 120 -15.35 -4.52 11.92
C VAL A 120 -14.73 -3.45 12.82
N CYS A 121 -13.63 -2.83 12.38
CA CYS A 121 -13.03 -1.69 13.08
C CYS A 121 -14.02 -0.52 13.22
N LYS A 122 -14.76 -0.18 12.15
CA LYS A 122 -15.79 0.88 12.17
C LYS A 122 -16.93 0.58 13.13
N VAL A 123 -17.44 -0.67 13.15
CA VAL A 123 -18.47 -1.09 14.11
C VAL A 123 -17.95 -0.98 15.54
N MET A 124 -16.75 -1.49 15.81
CA MET A 124 -16.13 -1.45 17.14
C MET A 124 -15.86 -0.01 17.61
N ALA A 125 -15.44 0.87 16.71
CA ALA A 125 -15.27 2.29 16.99
C ALA A 125 -16.59 2.94 17.38
N LYS A 126 -17.66 2.74 16.59
CA LYS A 126 -19.01 3.28 16.89
C LYS A 126 -19.57 2.76 18.21
N LEU A 127 -19.41 1.47 18.50
CA LEU A 127 -19.83 0.89 19.78
C LEU A 127 -19.06 1.47 20.97
N THR A 128 -17.76 1.70 20.80
CA THR A 128 -16.88 2.23 21.87
C THR A 128 -17.19 3.69 22.17
N ILE A 129 -17.36 4.52 21.13
CA ILE A 129 -17.73 5.94 21.29
C ILE A 129 -19.09 6.08 21.99
N ASN A 130 -20.09 5.30 21.56
CA ASN A 130 -21.41 5.30 22.20
C ASN A 130 -21.36 4.87 23.67
N LYS A 131 -20.44 3.97 24.04
CA LYS A 131 -20.24 3.53 25.43
C LYS A 131 -19.67 4.63 26.31
N GLU A 132 -18.71 5.42 25.81
CA GLU A 132 -18.14 6.57 26.51
C GLU A 132 -19.19 7.67 26.73
N GLU A 133 -19.97 8.01 25.70
CA GLU A 133 -21.07 8.98 25.81
C GLU A 133 -22.17 8.53 26.78
N SER A 134 -22.50 7.23 26.76
CA SER A 134 -23.48 6.64 27.68
C SER A 134 -22.98 6.68 29.13
N LYS A 135 -21.69 6.43 29.37
CA LYS A 135 -21.09 6.54 30.72
C LYS A 135 -21.13 7.97 31.26
N LYS A 136 -20.77 8.98 30.44
CA LYS A 136 -20.85 10.39 30.86
C LYS A 136 -22.26 10.80 31.29
N LYS A 137 -23.28 10.40 30.53
CA LYS A 137 -24.70 10.67 30.88
C LYS A 137 -25.16 9.95 32.15
N ILE A 138 -24.61 8.78 32.46
CA ILE A 138 -24.92 8.03 33.68
C ILE A 138 -24.24 8.68 34.88
N ASP A 139 -22.97 9.07 34.76
CA ASP A 139 -22.24 9.75 35.84
C ASP A 139 -22.84 11.13 36.14
N GLU A 140 -23.22 11.93 35.13
CA GLU A 140 -23.93 13.20 35.32
C GLU A 140 -25.28 13.04 36.05
N LYS A 141 -26.01 11.94 35.80
CA LYS A 141 -27.26 11.63 36.51
C LYS A 141 -27.04 11.07 37.92
N ARG A 142 -25.82 10.67 38.27
CA ARG A 142 -25.47 10.11 39.59
C ARG A 142 -25.02 11.17 40.60
N ILE A 143 -24.86 12.42 40.16
CA ILE A 143 -24.53 13.59 41.02
C ILE A 143 -25.80 14.35 41.47
N TYR A 144 -26.98 13.72 41.39
CA TYR A 144 -28.23 14.21 41.96
C TYR A 144 -28.88 13.16 42.87
#